data_AF-A5G1K2-F1
#
_entry.id   AF-A5G1K2-F1
#
_cell.length_a   1.000
_cell.length_b   1.000
_cell.length_c   1.000
_cell.angle_alpha   90.00
_cell.angle_beta   90.00
_cell.angle_gamma   90.00
#
_symmetry.space_group_name_H-M   'P 1'
#
loop_
_entity.id
_entity.type
_entity.pdbx_description
1 polymer ?
#
loop_
_entity_poly.entity_id
_entity_poly.type
_entity_poly.pdbx_seq_one_letter_code
_entity_poly.pdbx_strand_id
1 'polypeptide(L)'
;MVRIARCHDGKALCGRIVGIMLDSGARMPVDWQGRPQCGFELIRPSVRRNGELWRGRIVNPRNGNRYHAQFRVDRAGQLALRGYIGLPIFGETRHWMRYDGQVPDSCRIDQTQIAAAGRNGGRARE
;
A
#
# COMPACT_ATOMS: atom_id res chain seq x y z
N MET A 1 4.56 -3.36 -2.61
CA MET A 1 4.78 -1.92 -2.33
C MET A 1 3.57 -1.13 -2.83
N VAL A 2 3.03 -0.26 -1.98
CA VAL A 2 1.84 0.55 -2.28
C VAL A 2 2.21 2.01 -2.16
N ARG A 3 1.99 2.79 -3.23
CA ARG A 3 2.12 4.25 -3.18
C ARG A 3 0.80 4.83 -2.70
N ILE A 4 0.86 5.61 -1.62
CA ILE A 4 -0.29 6.33 -1.07
C ILE A 4 -0.06 7.81 -1.33
N ALA A 5 -1.02 8.45 -1.98
CA ALA A 5 -0.96 9.86 -2.35
C ALA A 5 -2.36 10.46 -2.36
N ARG A 6 -2.43 11.80 -2.52
CA ARG A 6 -3.70 12.44 -2.83
C ARG A 6 -4.26 11.87 -4.13
N CYS A 7 -5.57 11.65 -4.15
CA CYS A 7 -6.30 11.38 -5.38
C CYS A 7 -6.23 12.60 -6.31
N HIS A 8 -6.63 12.44 -7.57
CA HIS A 8 -6.63 13.53 -8.55
C HIS A 8 -7.44 14.76 -8.11
N ASP A 9 -8.49 14.55 -7.30
CA ASP A 9 -9.32 15.61 -6.72
C ASP A 9 -8.63 16.45 -5.61
N GLY A 10 -7.42 16.07 -5.19
CA GLY A 10 -6.65 16.72 -4.13
C GLY A 10 -7.20 16.53 -2.71
N LYS A 11 -8.41 15.98 -2.54
CA LYS A 11 -9.13 15.92 -1.26
C LYS A 11 -8.99 14.57 -0.60
N ALA A 12 -9.09 13.49 -1.37
CA ALA A 12 -9.04 12.13 -0.85
C ALA A 12 -7.62 11.55 -0.86
N LEU A 13 -7.36 10.50 -0.07
CA LEU A 13 -6.18 9.65 -0.25
C LEU A 13 -6.54 8.40 -1.06
N CYS A 14 -5.68 8.09 -2.02
CA CYS A 14 -5.75 6.92 -2.88
C CYS A 14 -4.45 6.12 -2.72
N GLY A 15 -4.53 4.81 -2.95
CA GLY A 15 -3.40 3.91 -2.84
C GLY A 15 -3.34 2.96 -4.02
N ARG A 16 -2.16 2.87 -4.64
CA ARG A 16 -1.93 2.07 -5.84
C ARG A 16 -0.77 1.12 -5.64
N ILE A 17 -0.91 -0.12 -6.11
CA ILE A 17 0.22 -1.07 -6.14
C ILE A 17 1.25 -0.56 -7.15
N VAL A 18 2.46 -0.29 -6.69
CA VAL A 18 3.56 0.23 -7.54
C VAL A 18 4.74 -0.72 -7.61
N GLY A 19 4.79 -1.74 -6.75
CA GLY A 19 5.82 -2.76 -6.80
C GLY A 19 5.33 -4.07 -6.21
N ILE A 20 5.73 -5.19 -6.78
CA ILE A 20 5.40 -6.53 -6.31
C ILE A 20 6.68 -7.32 -6.20
N MET A 21 6.92 -7.92 -5.03
CA MET A 21 8.03 -8.85 -4.86
C MET A 21 7.71 -10.13 -5.60
N LEU A 22 8.55 -10.48 -6.56
CA LEU A 22 8.37 -11.64 -7.42
C LEU A 22 9.68 -12.42 -7.52
N ASP A 23 9.57 -13.73 -7.52
CA ASP A 23 10.70 -14.60 -7.82
C ASP A 23 11.16 -14.43 -9.28
N SER A 24 12.41 -14.82 -9.55
CA SER A 24 12.97 -14.75 -10.90
C SER A 24 12.09 -15.54 -11.89
N GLY A 25 11.76 -14.93 -13.02
CA GLY A 25 10.90 -15.54 -14.05
C GLY A 25 9.40 -15.64 -13.70
N ALA A 26 8.98 -15.35 -12.46
CA ALA A 26 7.57 -15.41 -12.09
C ALA A 26 6.73 -14.40 -12.89
N ARG A 27 5.55 -14.77 -13.36
CA ARG A 27 4.68 -13.85 -14.11
C ARG A 27 4.11 -12.78 -13.18
N MET A 28 3.86 -11.58 -13.73
CA MET A 28 3.13 -10.54 -12.99
C MET A 28 1.73 -11.07 -12.64
N PRO A 29 1.32 -11.07 -11.36
CA PRO A 29 -0.02 -11.52 -10.99
C PRO A 29 -1.08 -10.65 -11.63
N VAL A 30 -2.21 -11.26 -11.97
CA VAL A 30 -3.41 -10.57 -12.44
C VAL A 30 -4.40 -10.39 -11.31
N ASP A 31 -5.23 -9.37 -11.41
CA ASP A 31 -6.36 -9.13 -10.53
C ASP A 31 -7.54 -10.04 -10.89
N TRP A 32 -8.62 -9.93 -10.11
CA TRP A 32 -9.87 -10.67 -10.30
C TRP A 32 -10.58 -10.41 -11.65
N GLN A 33 -10.12 -9.43 -12.44
CA GLN A 33 -10.61 -9.12 -13.79
C GLN A 33 -9.62 -9.54 -14.88
N GLY A 34 -8.53 -10.24 -14.53
CA GLY A 34 -7.50 -10.65 -15.47
C GLY A 34 -6.53 -9.54 -15.88
N ARG A 35 -6.54 -8.38 -15.20
CA ARG A 35 -5.63 -7.26 -15.49
C ARG A 35 -4.39 -7.33 -14.60
N PRO A 36 -3.21 -6.84 -15.00
CA PRO A 36 -2.04 -6.83 -14.11
C PRO A 36 -2.35 -6.15 -12.77
N GLN A 37 -1.92 -6.75 -11.65
CA GLN A 37 -2.09 -6.12 -10.33
C GLN A 37 -1.20 -4.89 -10.16
N CYS A 38 -0.16 -4.74 -10.97
CA CYS A 38 0.57 -3.50 -11.02
C CYS A 38 -0.37 -2.35 -11.45
N GLY A 39 -0.35 -1.25 -10.70
CA GLY A 39 -1.22 -0.12 -10.95
C GLY A 39 -2.64 -0.28 -10.39
N PHE A 40 -2.95 -1.41 -9.75
CA PHE A 40 -4.25 -1.64 -9.13
C PHE A 40 -4.53 -0.64 -8.00
N GLU A 41 -5.72 -0.04 -8.03
CA GLU A 41 -6.20 0.89 -7.01
C GLU A 41 -6.69 0.12 -5.77
N LEU A 42 -5.74 -0.17 -4.87
CA LEU A 42 -5.97 -0.92 -3.64
C LEU A 42 -6.79 -0.11 -2.62
N ILE A 43 -6.43 1.15 -2.41
CA ILE A 43 -7.13 2.07 -1.51
C ILE A 43 -7.93 3.04 -2.37
N ARG A 44 -9.25 2.95 -2.28
CA ARG A 44 -10.20 3.86 -2.92
C ARG A 44 -10.21 5.22 -2.22
N PRO A 45 -10.76 6.28 -2.86
CA PRO A 45 -10.80 7.62 -2.29
C PRO A 45 -11.26 7.60 -0.83
N SER A 46 -10.36 7.96 0.07
CA SER A 46 -10.61 8.00 1.51
C SER A 46 -10.65 9.45 1.99
N VAL A 47 -11.65 9.74 2.81
CA VAL A 47 -11.94 11.10 3.29
C VAL A 47 -11.33 11.26 4.68
N ARG A 48 -10.59 12.34 4.87
CA ARG A 48 -10.07 12.73 6.19
C ARG A 48 -11.26 13.05 7.11
N ARG A 49 -11.29 12.47 8.31
CA ARG A 49 -12.38 12.64 9.29
C ARG A 49 -11.99 13.55 10.43
N ASN A 50 -10.81 13.34 10.99
CA ASN A 50 -10.19 14.21 11.98
C ASN A 50 -8.68 14.19 11.71
N GLY A 51 -7.91 15.06 12.37
CA GLY A 51 -6.50 15.38 12.06
C GLY A 51 -5.68 14.24 11.44
N GLU A 52 -5.74 13.03 11.99
CA GLU A 52 -4.89 11.91 11.56
C GLU A 52 -5.64 10.69 11.04
N LEU A 53 -6.99 10.71 11.01
CA LEU A 53 -7.79 9.56 10.57
C LEU A 53 -8.40 9.79 9.20
N TRP A 54 -8.14 8.86 8.29
CA TRP A 54 -8.84 8.75 7.01
C TRP A 54 -9.77 7.54 7.03
N ARG A 55 -10.97 7.68 6.46
CA ARG A 55 -11.92 6.58 6.25
C ARG A 55 -12.20 6.39 4.77
N GLY A 56 -12.15 5.15 4.31
CA GLY A 56 -12.41 4.80 2.92
C GLY A 56 -12.73 3.33 2.75
N ARG A 57 -12.32 2.77 1.62
CA ARG A 57 -12.46 1.36 1.31
C ARG A 57 -11.16 0.81 0.73
N ILE A 58 -10.91 -0.47 0.96
CA ILE A 58 -9.89 -1.24 0.26
C ILE A 58 -10.56 -2.30 -0.62
N VAL A 59 -9.91 -2.64 -1.74
CA VAL A 59 -10.33 -3.72 -2.61
C VAL A 59 -9.21 -4.75 -2.67
N ASN A 60 -9.52 -6.02 -2.40
CA ASN A 60 -8.55 -7.08 -2.57
C ASN A 60 -8.36 -7.38 -4.07
N PRO A 61 -7.14 -7.21 -4.63
CA PRO A 61 -6.92 -7.44 -6.06
C PRO A 61 -7.15 -8.90 -6.47
N ARG A 62 -6.96 -9.87 -5.56
CA ARG A 62 -7.04 -11.30 -5.88
C ARG A 62 -8.47 -11.79 -6.15
N ASN A 63 -9.46 -11.18 -5.51
CA ASN A 63 -10.85 -11.66 -5.58
C ASN A 63 -11.92 -10.55 -5.67
N GLY A 64 -11.52 -9.28 -5.66
CA GLY A 64 -12.45 -8.15 -5.77
C GLY A 64 -13.20 -7.80 -4.50
N ASN A 65 -12.98 -8.51 -3.38
CA ASN A 65 -13.65 -8.24 -2.12
C ASN A 65 -13.37 -6.82 -1.63
N ARG A 66 -14.41 -6.18 -1.09
CA ARG A 66 -14.37 -4.78 -0.66
C ARG A 66 -14.55 -4.70 0.84
N TYR A 67 -13.70 -3.94 1.49
CA TYR A 67 -13.73 -3.76 2.94
C TYR A 67 -13.78 -2.27 3.26
N HIS A 68 -14.46 -1.92 4.35
CA HIS A 68 -14.28 -0.60 4.93
C HIS A 68 -12.87 -0.49 5.48
N ALA A 69 -12.29 0.69 5.42
CA ALA A 69 -10.93 0.91 5.86
C ALA A 69 -10.77 2.20 6.66
N GLN A 70 -9.93 2.12 7.69
CA GLN A 70 -9.40 3.25 8.43
C GLN A 70 -7.89 3.30 8.26
N PHE A 71 -7.35 4.50 8.07
CA PHE A 71 -5.92 4.73 7.93
C PHE A 71 -5.50 5.80 8.92
N ARG A 72 -4.40 5.56 9.63
CA ARG A 72 -3.80 6.51 10.56
C ARG A 72 -2.29 6.27 10.62
N VAL A 73 -1.50 7.33 10.71
CA VAL A 73 -0.07 7.21 11.02
C VAL A 73 0.06 7.09 12.54
N ASP A 74 0.76 6.06 13.02
CA ASP A 74 1.02 5.88 14.43
C ASP A 74 2.24 6.67 14.92
N ARG A 75 2.49 6.63 16.23
CA ARG A 75 3.58 7.39 16.86
C ARG A 75 4.97 6.94 16.39
N ALA A 76 5.08 5.73 15.83
CA ALA A 76 6.33 5.21 15.26
C ALA A 76 6.49 5.62 13.78
N GLY A 77 5.55 6.39 13.22
CA GLY A 77 5.57 6.80 11.82
C GLY A 77 5.09 5.71 10.85
N GLN A 78 4.54 4.59 11.35
CA GLN A 78 4.00 3.53 10.52
C GLN A 78 2.54 3.83 10.16
N LEU A 79 2.10 3.35 8.99
CA LEU A 79 0.70 3.42 8.61
C LEU A 79 -0.08 2.25 9.21
N ALA A 80 -0.91 2.53 10.20
CA ALA A 80 -1.91 1.60 10.69
C ALA A 80 -3.12 1.59 9.74
N LEU A 81 -3.29 0.50 8.99
CA LEU A 81 -4.42 0.24 8.10
C LEU A 81 -5.33 -0.78 8.76
N ARG A 82 -6.57 -0.39 9.07
CA ARG A 82 -7.59 -1.31 9.59
C ARG A 82 -8.66 -1.57 8.55
N GLY A 83 -8.74 -2.80 8.04
CA GLY A 83 -9.80 -3.28 7.16
C GLY A 83 -10.88 -4.04 7.93
N TYR A 84 -12.16 -3.79 7.67
CA TYR A 84 -13.26 -4.41 8.42
C TYR A 84 -14.54 -4.59 7.57
N ILE A 85 -15.42 -5.47 8.05
CA ILE A 85 -16.76 -5.72 7.48
C ILE A 85 -17.81 -5.22 8.47
N GLY A 86 -18.74 -4.37 8.02
CA GLY A 86 -19.77 -3.79 8.90
C GLY A 86 -19.16 -2.84 9.93
N LEU A 87 -18.98 -3.32 11.18
CA LEU A 87 -18.43 -2.52 12.28
C LEU A 87 -16.91 -2.63 12.38
N PRO A 88 -16.20 -1.56 12.81
CA PRO A 88 -14.74 -1.56 12.92
C PRO A 88 -14.17 -2.69 13.79
N ILE A 89 -14.90 -3.20 14.78
CA ILE A 89 -14.43 -4.30 15.64
C ILE A 89 -14.26 -5.63 14.89
N PHE A 90 -15.03 -5.85 13.81
CA PHE A 90 -14.97 -7.04 12.97
C PHE A 90 -13.97 -6.84 11.82
N GLY A 91 -12.71 -6.66 12.19
CA GLY A 91 -11.65 -6.39 11.23
C GLY A 91 -10.26 -6.60 11.77
N GLU A 92 -9.28 -6.42 10.88
CA GLU A 92 -7.88 -6.61 11.15
C GLU A 92 -7.12 -5.31 10.90
N THR A 93 -6.13 -5.03 11.76
CA THR A 93 -5.17 -3.94 11.56
C THR A 93 -3.84 -4.50 11.07
N ARG A 94 -3.30 -3.90 10.01
CA ARG A 94 -1.95 -4.14 9.51
C ARG A 94 -1.14 -2.86 9.65
N HIS A 95 0.09 -2.98 10.13
CA HIS A 95 1.03 -1.88 10.21
C HIS A 95 1.97 -1.94 9.00
N TRP A 96 2.00 -0.87 8.21
CA TRP A 96 2.87 -0.76 7.06
C TRP A 96 3.97 0.25 7.34
N MET A 97 5.21 -0.19 7.17
CA MET A 97 6.37 0.67 7.24
C MET A 97 6.55 1.41 5.92
N ARG A 98 7.22 2.57 5.98
CA ARG A 98 7.67 3.25 4.77
C ARG A 98 8.70 2.37 4.06
N TYR A 99 8.60 2.34 2.74
CA TYR A 99 9.62 1.72 1.90
C TYR A 99 10.55 2.82 1.41
N ASP A 100 11.82 2.75 1.80
CA ASP A 100 12.85 3.76 1.47
C ASP A 100 13.71 3.36 0.25
N GLY A 101 13.44 2.20 -0.35
CA GLY A 101 14.09 1.74 -1.58
C GLY A 101 13.49 2.37 -2.83
N GLN A 102 14.19 2.20 -3.95
CA GLN A 102 13.68 2.57 -5.26
C GLN A 102 12.70 1.50 -5.75
N VAL A 103 11.56 1.95 -6.27
CA VAL A 103 10.60 1.10 -6.95
C VAL A 103 10.83 1.27 -8.45
N PRO A 104 11.24 0.22 -9.19
CA PRO A 104 11.48 0.33 -10.62
C PRO A 104 10.17 0.50 -11.39
N ASP A 105 10.25 1.13 -12.57
CA ASP A 105 9.10 1.33 -13.47
C ASP A 105 8.47 0.02 -13.94
N SER A 106 9.24 -1.07 -13.93
CA SER A 106 8.74 -2.42 -14.24
C SER A 106 7.74 -2.95 -13.22
N CYS A 107 7.61 -2.32 -12.05
CA CYS A 107 6.75 -2.75 -10.94
C CYS A 107 7.11 -4.12 -10.35
N ARG A 108 8.22 -4.69 -10.81
CA ARG A 108 8.78 -5.95 -10.33
C ARG A 108 9.92 -5.63 -9.40
N ILE A 109 9.83 -6.12 -8.17
CA ILE A 109 10.88 -6.00 -7.18
C ILE A 109 11.46 -7.38 -6.95
N ASP A 110 12.77 -7.51 -7.08
CA ASP A 110 13.51 -8.72 -6.73
C ASP A 110 14.35 -8.50 -5.46
N GLN A 111 14.88 -9.59 -4.91
CA GLN A 111 15.68 -9.53 -3.68
C GLN A 111 16.97 -8.70 -3.85
N THR A 112 17.52 -8.61 -5.07
CA THR A 112 18.74 -7.83 -5.34
C THR A 112 18.49 -6.32 -5.25
N GLN A 113 17.28 -5.88 -5.62
CA GLN A 113 16.85 -4.48 -5.49
C GLN A 113 16.59 -4.07 -4.04
N ILE A 114 16.16 -5.00 -3.18
CA ILE A 114 16.00 -4.75 -1.73
C ILE A 114 17.36 -4.58 -1.06
N ALA A 115 18.36 -5.38 -1.44
CA ALA A 115 19.72 -5.29 -0.89
C ALA A 115 20.40 -3.94 -1.21
N ALA A 116 20.10 -3.33 -2.35
CA ALA A 116 20.60 -1.99 -2.71
C ALA A 116 20.00 -0.88 -1.82
N ALA A 117 18.72 -0.99 -1.43
CA ALA A 117 18.06 -0.03 -0.55
C ALA A 117 18.61 -0.07 0.90
N GLY A 118 18.98 -1.25 1.40
CA GLY A 118 19.58 -1.42 2.73
C GLY A 118 20.97 -0.80 2.88
N ARG A 119 21.71 -0.58 1.78
CA ARG A 119 23.05 0.03 1.82
C ARG A 119 23.03 1.55 2.01
N ASN A 120 21.96 2.24 1.63
CA ASN A 120 21.86 3.70 1.77
C ASN A 120 21.30 4.16 3.13
N GLY A 121 20.74 3.26 3.95
CA GLY A 121 20.25 3.56 5.30
C GLY A 121 21.31 3.45 6.41
N GLY A 122 22.55 3.06 6.07
CA GLY A 122 23.64 2.82 7.01
C GLY A 122 24.70 3.91 7.10
N ARG A 123 24.50 5.09 6.50
CA ARG A 123 25.44 6.21 6.66
C ARG A 123 25.05 7.02 7.89
N ALA A 124 25.87 6.85 8.92
CA ALA A 124 25.79 7.41 10.26
C ALA A 124 25.39 8.89 10.31
N ARG A 125 24.57 9.20 11.32
CA ARG A 125 24.59 10.50 11.98
C ARG A 125 25.82 10.51 12.89
N GLU A 126 26.78 11.37 12.59
CA GLU A 126 27.76 11.94 13.53
C GLU A 126 27.65 13.46 13.41
#